data_AF-A0A139ASI6-F1
#
_entry.id   AF-A0A139ASI6-F1
#
_cell.length_a   1.000
_cell.length_b   1.000
_cell.length_c   1.000
_cell.angle_alpha   90.00
_cell.angle_beta   90.00
_cell.angle_gamma   90.00
#
_symmetry.space_group_name_H-M   'P 1'
#
loop_
_entity.id
_entity.type
_entity.pdbx_description
1 polymer ?
#
loop_
_entity_poly.entity_id
_entity_poly.type
_entity_poly.pdbx_seq_one_letter_code
_entity_poly.pdbx_strand_id
1 'polypeptide(L)'
;MGLLWFFGGALGIFLARPSASGTPRRTVVPALVVAITGWGMAGHGQFSEMSTHIHSTFGMTLVAAGVARVIEVCFVAPSPACPVGSQAHAAAATGGEGDGTEAPRAQGAKAEMSPFQYLPPLLLVASGVLFVSATDEQIRWGDAVGIDATTWCLIAFTIAFAVFLWFNVLLDVYARLISHLSPASTSMGLFAPTRGSYEPLPFPGEMEDDATEVDAGMELMGAVGKEGDEEGVFVGANGRGRGA
;
A
#
# COMPACT_ATOMS: atom_id res chain seq x y z
N MET A 1 15.51 -4.53 15.94
CA MET A 1 14.29 -4.41 15.11
C MET A 1 14.54 -3.86 13.71
N GLY A 2 15.22 -2.71 13.54
CA GLY A 2 15.36 -2.06 12.22
C GLY A 2 15.89 -2.93 11.06
N LEU A 3 16.94 -3.73 11.27
CA LEU A 3 17.50 -4.59 10.21
C LEU A 3 16.53 -5.68 9.74
N LEU A 4 15.76 -6.27 10.65
CA LEU A 4 14.74 -7.29 10.32
C LEU A 4 13.70 -6.69 9.37
N TRP A 5 13.24 -5.49 9.66
CA TRP A 5 12.25 -4.79 8.86
C TRP A 5 12.81 -4.33 7.51
N PHE A 6 14.06 -3.86 7.50
CA PHE A 6 14.71 -3.44 6.26
C PHE A 6 14.87 -4.61 5.28
N PHE A 7 15.55 -5.69 5.69
CA PHE A 7 15.79 -6.83 4.81
C PHE A 7 14.54 -7.66 4.56
N GLY A 8 13.67 -7.83 5.57
CA GLY A 8 12.39 -8.49 5.41
C GLY A 8 11.46 -7.72 4.47
N GLY A 9 11.41 -6.39 4.57
CA GLY A 9 10.67 -5.53 3.66
C GLY A 9 11.20 -5.61 2.23
N ALA A 10 12.52 -5.50 2.05
CA ALA A 10 13.16 -5.64 0.74
C ALA A 10 12.88 -7.00 0.08
N LEU A 11 12.98 -8.10 0.86
CA LEU A 11 12.64 -9.44 0.39
C LEU A 11 11.15 -9.56 0.03
N GLY A 12 10.27 -8.98 0.85
CA GLY A 12 8.83 -8.93 0.56
C GLY A 12 8.53 -8.27 -0.78
N ILE A 13 9.11 -7.10 -1.03
CA ILE A 13 8.96 -6.38 -2.31
C ILE A 13 9.52 -7.21 -3.46
N PHE A 14 10.71 -7.80 -3.30
CA PHE A 14 11.36 -8.60 -4.32
C PHE A 14 10.51 -9.81 -4.76
N LEU A 15 9.89 -10.51 -3.80
CA LEU A 15 9.04 -11.68 -4.05
C LEU A 15 7.63 -11.33 -4.55
N ALA A 16 7.14 -10.13 -4.23
CA ALA A 16 5.85 -9.63 -4.70
C ALA A 16 5.88 -9.19 -6.17
N ARG A 17 7.08 -9.10 -6.78
CA ARG A 17 7.23 -8.64 -8.16
C ARG A 17 6.40 -9.48 -9.14
N PRO A 18 5.78 -8.84 -10.15
CA PRO A 18 4.99 -9.55 -11.14
C PRO A 18 5.82 -10.60 -11.87
N SER A 19 5.18 -11.71 -12.21
CA SER A 19 5.78 -12.69 -13.13
C SER A 19 5.96 -12.09 -14.52
N ALA A 20 6.71 -12.76 -15.41
CA ALA A 20 6.82 -12.37 -16.82
C ALA A 20 5.45 -12.24 -17.52
N SER A 21 4.41 -12.88 -16.99
CA SER A 21 3.01 -12.78 -17.41
C SER A 21 2.26 -11.54 -16.89
N GLY A 22 2.90 -10.65 -16.14
CA GLY A 22 2.29 -9.45 -15.55
C GLY A 22 1.40 -9.70 -14.33
N THR A 23 1.27 -10.94 -13.86
CA THR A 23 0.40 -11.29 -12.72
C THR A 23 1.08 -10.91 -11.39
N PRO A 24 0.43 -10.10 -10.53
CA PRO A 24 0.94 -9.79 -9.19
C PRO A 24 1.10 -11.05 -8.33
N ARG A 25 2.17 -11.12 -7.53
CA ARG A 25 2.41 -12.25 -6.61
C ARG A 25 2.18 -11.81 -5.17
N ARG A 26 1.52 -12.67 -4.39
CA ARG A 26 1.42 -12.48 -2.93
C ARG A 26 2.63 -13.11 -2.24
N THR A 27 3.01 -12.53 -1.11
CA THR A 27 4.13 -13.00 -0.30
C THR A 27 3.74 -13.00 1.18
N VAL A 28 4.20 -14.00 1.91
CA VAL A 28 4.00 -14.12 3.37
C VAL A 28 5.06 -13.37 4.16
N VAL A 29 6.12 -12.88 3.51
CA VAL A 29 7.29 -12.28 4.20
C VAL A 29 6.90 -11.13 5.13
N PRO A 30 6.04 -10.17 4.74
CA PRO A 30 5.61 -9.12 5.67
C PRO A 30 4.92 -9.65 6.92
N ALA A 31 4.10 -10.70 6.78
CA ALA A 31 3.42 -11.33 7.91
C ALA A 31 4.41 -12.05 8.85
N LEU A 32 5.45 -12.68 8.29
CA LEU A 32 6.53 -13.28 9.07
C LEU A 32 7.35 -12.23 9.84
N VAL A 33 7.67 -11.10 9.22
CA VAL A 33 8.36 -9.99 9.89
C VAL A 33 7.55 -9.49 11.09
N VAL A 34 6.22 -9.35 10.93
CA VAL A 34 5.31 -8.97 12.01
C VAL A 34 5.29 -10.03 13.11
N ALA A 35 5.18 -11.32 12.77
CA ALA A 35 5.15 -12.40 13.75
C ALA A 35 6.47 -12.50 14.54
N ILE A 36 7.62 -12.44 13.87
CA ILE A 36 8.94 -12.45 14.52
C ILE A 36 9.12 -11.21 15.40
N THR A 37 8.61 -10.06 14.95
CA THR A 37 8.59 -8.83 15.75
C THR A 37 7.77 -9.02 17.02
N GLY A 38 6.55 -9.56 16.91
CA GLY A 38 5.69 -9.87 18.05
C GLY A 38 6.36 -10.79 19.06
N TRP A 39 7.02 -11.85 18.58
CA TRP A 39 7.77 -12.78 19.43
C TRP A 39 8.90 -12.06 20.19
N GLY A 40 9.68 -11.24 19.49
CA GLY A 40 10.78 -10.48 20.10
C GLY A 40 10.30 -9.48 21.15
N MET A 41 9.15 -8.83 20.92
CA MET A 41 8.56 -7.92 21.89
C MET A 41 7.92 -8.67 23.07
N ALA A 42 7.35 -9.86 22.86
CA ALA A 42 6.70 -10.63 23.91
C ALA A 42 7.65 -11.04 25.05
N GLY A 43 8.95 -11.17 24.75
CA GLY A 43 10.01 -11.47 25.71
C GLY A 43 10.73 -10.24 26.27
N HIS A 44 10.28 -9.02 25.96
CA HIS A 44 10.93 -7.80 26.41
C HIS A 44 10.41 -7.40 27.80
N GLY A 45 11.28 -7.50 28.82
CA GLY A 45 10.95 -7.06 30.18
C GLY A 45 10.67 -5.55 30.25
N GLN A 46 9.69 -5.17 31.06
CA GLN A 46 9.33 -3.78 31.33
C GLN A 46 9.68 -3.40 32.77
N PHE A 47 9.59 -2.11 33.10
CA PHE A 47 9.95 -1.59 34.42
C PHE A 47 9.05 -2.10 35.56
N SER A 48 7.83 -2.53 35.26
CA SER A 48 6.93 -3.18 36.21
C SER A 48 6.53 -4.57 35.72
N GLU A 49 6.25 -5.46 36.66
CA GLU A 49 5.72 -6.81 36.39
C GLU A 49 4.40 -6.72 35.62
N MET A 50 3.50 -5.83 36.05
CA MET A 50 2.23 -5.53 35.38
C MET A 50 2.44 -5.15 33.90
N SER A 51 3.33 -4.20 33.62
CA SER A 51 3.64 -3.78 32.25
C SER A 51 4.28 -4.91 31.45
N THR A 52 5.12 -5.74 32.08
CA THR A 52 5.73 -6.91 31.42
C THR A 52 4.66 -7.90 30.94
N HIS A 53 3.63 -8.18 31.75
CA HIS A 53 2.52 -9.04 31.34
C HIS A 53 1.67 -8.44 30.21
N ILE A 54 1.35 -7.14 30.28
CA ILE A 54 0.58 -6.45 29.23
C ILE A 54 1.40 -6.41 27.93
N HIS A 55 2.69 -6.12 28.01
CA HIS A 55 3.60 -6.08 26.87
C HIS A 55 3.80 -7.46 26.25
N SER A 56 3.88 -8.52 27.08
CA SER A 56 3.92 -9.90 26.60
C SER A 56 2.64 -10.25 25.83
N THR A 57 1.47 -9.85 26.36
CA THR A 57 0.17 -10.04 25.71
C THR A 57 0.07 -9.28 24.38
N PHE A 58 0.58 -8.04 24.33
CA PHE A 58 0.75 -7.27 23.10
C PHE A 58 1.55 -8.07 22.07
N GLY A 59 2.75 -8.54 22.45
CA GLY A 59 3.65 -9.25 21.55
C GLY A 59 3.02 -10.54 21.01
N MET A 60 2.39 -11.33 21.88
CA MET A 60 1.70 -12.57 21.48
C MET A 60 0.48 -12.31 20.58
N THR A 61 -0.24 -11.21 20.80
CA THR A 61 -1.34 -10.78 19.92
C THR A 61 -0.79 -10.38 18.54
N LEU A 62 0.36 -9.72 18.48
CA LEU A 62 1.04 -9.39 17.23
C LEU A 62 1.54 -10.65 16.49
N VAL A 63 2.02 -11.67 17.22
CA VAL A 63 2.32 -12.99 16.65
C VAL A 63 1.07 -13.60 16.01
N ALA A 64 -0.06 -13.60 16.74
CA ALA A 64 -1.32 -14.14 16.24
C ALA A 64 -1.79 -13.40 14.98
N ALA A 65 -1.64 -12.07 14.91
CA ALA A 65 -1.95 -11.28 13.73
C ALA A 65 -1.11 -11.72 12.51
N GLY A 66 0.20 -11.89 12.71
CA GLY A 66 1.12 -12.39 11.67
C GLY A 66 0.75 -13.80 11.19
N VAL A 67 0.48 -14.72 12.11
CA VAL A 67 0.07 -16.10 11.78
C VAL A 67 -1.26 -16.13 11.03
N ALA A 68 -2.27 -15.39 11.50
CA ALA A 68 -3.55 -15.28 10.81
C ALA A 68 -3.35 -14.74 9.38
N ARG A 69 -2.45 -13.77 9.20
CA ARG A 69 -2.14 -13.24 7.87
C ARG A 69 -1.42 -14.24 6.97
N VAL A 70 -0.52 -15.07 7.51
CA VAL A 70 0.10 -16.17 6.74
C VAL A 70 -0.96 -17.15 6.25
N ILE A 71 -1.88 -17.56 7.14
CA ILE A 71 -2.98 -18.47 6.79
C ILE A 71 -3.86 -17.86 5.70
N GLU A 72 -4.23 -16.58 5.83
CA GLU A 72 -5.06 -15.89 4.85
C GLU A 72 -4.40 -15.85 3.47
N VAL A 73 -3.11 -15.47 3.41
CA VAL A 73 -2.35 -15.36 2.15
C VAL A 73 -2.20 -16.71 1.46
N CYS A 74 -2.03 -17.80 2.23
CA CYS A 74 -1.82 -19.14 1.69
C CYS A 74 -3.12 -19.83 1.26
N PHE A 75 -4.24 -19.65 1.98
CA PHE A 75 -5.41 -20.52 1.85
C PHE A 75 -6.74 -19.81 1.58
N VAL A 76 -6.88 -18.52 1.93
CA VAL A 76 -8.17 -17.82 1.91
C VAL A 76 -8.26 -16.83 0.76
N ALA A 77 -7.15 -16.19 0.42
CA ALA A 77 -7.17 -15.06 -0.49
C ALA A 77 -7.30 -15.53 -1.97
N PRO A 78 -8.22 -14.96 -2.78
CA PRO A 78 -8.47 -15.38 -4.17
C PRO A 78 -7.25 -15.39 -5.08
N SER A 79 -7.10 -16.37 -5.96
CA SER A 79 -5.95 -16.46 -6.87
C SER A 79 -5.82 -15.20 -7.75
N PRO A 80 -4.62 -14.59 -7.85
CA PRO A 80 -4.41 -13.39 -8.67
C PRO A 80 -4.53 -13.64 -10.19
N ALA A 81 -4.56 -14.91 -10.61
CA ALA A 81 -4.76 -15.32 -12.01
C ALA A 81 -6.24 -15.42 -12.41
N CYS A 82 -7.16 -15.32 -11.45
CA CYS A 82 -8.59 -15.33 -11.70
C CYS A 82 -9.10 -13.89 -11.63
N PRO A 83 -9.62 -13.33 -12.73
CA PRO A 83 -10.42 -12.12 -12.64
C PRO A 83 -11.52 -12.35 -11.59
N VAL A 84 -11.72 -11.36 -10.72
CA VAL A 84 -12.81 -11.32 -9.75
C VAL A 84 -14.10 -11.68 -10.49
N GLY A 85 -14.59 -12.91 -10.28
CA GLY A 85 -15.73 -13.46 -11.04
C GLY A 85 -15.76 -14.98 -11.24
N SER A 86 -14.67 -15.72 -11.03
CA SER A 86 -14.65 -17.19 -11.24
C SER A 86 -14.12 -18.00 -10.04
N GLN A 87 -14.63 -17.69 -8.84
CA GLN A 87 -14.65 -18.69 -7.76
C GLN A 87 -16.06 -19.23 -7.60
N ALA A 88 -16.48 -19.99 -8.62
CA ALA A 88 -17.60 -20.90 -8.50
C ALA A 88 -17.03 -22.32 -8.38
N HIS A 89 -17.32 -22.95 -7.24
CA HIS A 89 -17.21 -24.39 -6.97
C HIS A 89 -15.83 -25.05 -6.91
N ALA A 90 -15.31 -25.18 -5.68
CA ALA A 90 -14.43 -26.30 -5.28
C ALA A 90 -14.92 -27.01 -4.00
N ALA A 91 -16.21 -26.90 -3.67
CA ALA A 91 -16.83 -27.60 -2.53
C ALA A 91 -18.26 -28.06 -2.87
N ALA A 92 -18.42 -28.86 -3.93
CA ALA A 92 -19.61 -29.69 -4.18
C ALA A 92 -19.34 -30.63 -5.38
N ALA A 93 -18.40 -31.56 -5.23
CA ALA A 93 -18.26 -32.67 -6.18
C ALA A 93 -18.86 -33.94 -5.56
N THR A 94 -20.18 -34.00 -5.50
CA THR A 94 -20.94 -35.25 -5.41
C THR A 94 -22.12 -35.15 -6.37
N GLY A 95 -21.98 -35.82 -7.52
CA GLY A 95 -23.07 -36.41 -8.30
C GLY A 95 -23.91 -35.48 -9.18
N GLY A 96 -23.86 -35.71 -10.49
CA GLY A 96 -24.90 -35.27 -11.42
C GLY A 96 -24.40 -35.06 -12.85
N GLU A 97 -24.50 -36.10 -13.68
CA GLU A 97 -24.46 -35.96 -15.14
C GLU A 97 -25.68 -35.15 -15.61
N GLY A 98 -25.44 -34.15 -16.46
CA GLY A 98 -26.48 -33.28 -17.01
C GLY A 98 -26.01 -32.59 -18.28
N ASP A 99 -26.77 -32.84 -19.34
CA ASP A 99 -26.64 -32.45 -20.74
C ASP A 99 -26.51 -30.93 -20.98
N GLY A 100 -25.82 -30.56 -22.06
CA GLY A 100 -25.44 -29.19 -22.37
C GLY A 100 -26.57 -28.36 -22.95
N THR A 101 -26.83 -27.18 -22.39
CA THR A 101 -27.33 -25.96 -23.06
C THR A 101 -27.14 -24.77 -22.11
N GLU A 102 -26.64 -23.66 -22.65
CA GLU A 102 -26.34 -22.36 -22.01
C GLU A 102 -25.14 -22.29 -21.06
N ALA A 103 -24.07 -21.63 -21.54
CA ALA A 103 -23.04 -21.09 -20.67
C ALA A 103 -23.69 -20.08 -19.69
N PRO A 104 -23.50 -20.24 -18.37
CA PRO A 104 -24.08 -19.30 -17.43
C PRO A 104 -23.42 -17.94 -17.62
N ARG A 105 -24.22 -16.92 -17.96
CA ARG A 105 -23.81 -15.52 -17.93
C ARG A 105 -23.13 -15.29 -16.58
N ALA A 106 -21.85 -14.92 -16.61
CA ALA A 106 -21.08 -14.52 -15.44
C ALA A 106 -21.73 -13.27 -14.81
N GLN A 107 -22.73 -13.50 -13.96
CA GLN A 107 -23.21 -12.51 -13.01
C GLN A 107 -22.02 -12.20 -12.12
N GLY A 108 -21.59 -10.93 -12.14
CA GLY A 108 -20.45 -10.45 -11.36
C GLY A 108 -20.66 -10.78 -9.90
N ALA A 109 -20.06 -11.88 -9.46
CA ALA A 109 -20.12 -12.33 -8.08
C ALA A 109 -19.48 -11.23 -7.23
N LYS A 110 -20.28 -10.61 -6.37
CA LYS A 110 -19.75 -9.75 -5.31
C LYS A 110 -18.69 -10.57 -4.59
N ALA A 111 -17.48 -10.05 -4.48
CA ALA A 111 -16.44 -10.69 -3.69
C ALA A 111 -16.90 -10.67 -2.22
N GLU A 112 -17.52 -11.75 -1.79
CA GLU A 112 -17.92 -11.93 -0.39
C GLU A 112 -16.67 -12.09 0.45
N MET A 113 -16.45 -11.16 1.39
CA MET A 113 -15.34 -11.28 2.33
C MET A 113 -15.62 -12.42 3.29
N SER A 114 -14.75 -13.44 3.29
CA SER A 114 -14.85 -14.50 4.28
C SER A 114 -14.61 -13.92 5.68
N PRO A 115 -15.30 -14.42 6.75
CA PRO A 115 -15.10 -13.94 8.12
C PRO A 115 -13.62 -13.95 8.58
N PHE A 116 -12.83 -14.89 8.08
CA PHE A 116 -11.41 -15.01 8.41
C PHE A 116 -10.57 -13.81 7.94
N GLN A 117 -10.98 -13.10 6.89
CA GLN A 117 -10.25 -11.92 6.37
C GLN A 117 -10.31 -10.73 7.32
N TYR A 118 -11.26 -10.70 8.26
CA TYR A 118 -11.31 -9.67 9.31
C TYR A 118 -10.37 -9.96 10.48
N LEU A 119 -9.88 -11.20 10.62
CA LEU A 119 -9.09 -11.61 11.78
C LEU A 119 -7.70 -10.95 11.83
N PRO A 120 -6.89 -10.93 10.75
CA PRO A 120 -5.60 -10.25 10.78
C PRO A 120 -5.67 -8.75 11.12
N PRO A 121 -6.54 -7.93 10.48
CA PRO A 121 -6.62 -6.51 10.83
C PRO A 121 -7.17 -6.29 12.24
N LEU A 122 -8.10 -7.12 12.71
CA LEU A 122 -8.60 -7.06 14.08
C LEU A 122 -7.49 -7.30 15.11
N LEU A 123 -6.69 -8.36 14.93
CA LEU A 123 -5.58 -8.69 15.84
C LEU A 123 -4.49 -7.61 15.80
N LEU A 124 -4.25 -7.00 14.65
CA LEU A 124 -3.30 -5.89 14.52
C LEU A 124 -3.79 -4.65 15.27
N VAL A 125 -5.08 -4.31 15.18
CA VAL A 125 -5.70 -3.23 15.96
C VAL A 125 -5.61 -3.53 17.46
N ALA A 126 -5.96 -4.74 17.88
CA ALA A 126 -5.88 -5.15 19.28
C ALA A 126 -4.45 -5.07 19.84
N SER A 127 -3.47 -5.55 19.06
CA SER A 127 -2.05 -5.41 19.39
C SER A 127 -1.64 -3.94 19.53
N GLY A 128 -2.11 -3.05 18.65
CA GLY A 128 -1.82 -1.62 18.74
C GLY A 128 -2.43 -0.95 19.96
N VAL A 129 -3.68 -1.28 20.30
CA VAL A 129 -4.34 -0.77 21.51
C VAL A 129 -3.62 -1.25 22.77
N LEU A 130 -3.26 -2.53 22.86
CA LEU A 130 -2.47 -3.06 23.97
C LEU A 130 -1.12 -2.33 24.11
N PHE A 131 -0.42 -2.11 23.00
CA PHE A 131 0.86 -1.40 22.98
C PHE A 131 0.75 0.04 23.52
N VAL A 132 -0.27 0.78 23.10
CA VAL A 132 -0.47 2.18 23.54
C VAL A 132 -1.02 2.24 24.98
N SER A 133 -1.78 1.24 25.41
CA SER A 133 -2.37 1.20 26.77
C SER A 133 -1.35 0.97 27.89
N ALA A 134 -0.12 0.57 27.55
CA ALA A 134 0.89 0.19 28.53
C ALA A 134 1.82 1.35 28.91
N THR A 135 1.29 2.56 29.10
CA THR A 135 2.11 3.69 29.59
C THR A 135 2.31 3.59 31.10
N ASP A 136 3.46 4.07 31.57
CA ASP A 136 3.84 3.96 32.99
C ASP A 136 2.84 4.67 33.91
N GLU A 137 2.33 5.86 33.56
CA GLU A 137 1.37 6.56 34.42
C GLU A 137 0.01 5.85 34.50
N GLN A 138 -0.47 5.31 33.37
CA GLN A 138 -1.76 4.63 33.29
C GLN A 138 -1.76 3.32 34.08
N ILE A 139 -0.69 2.53 33.92
CA ILE A 139 -0.54 1.25 34.63
C ILE A 139 -0.39 1.49 36.14
N ARG A 140 0.39 2.49 36.57
CA ARG A 140 0.55 2.81 38.00
C ARG A 140 -0.77 3.21 38.65
N TRP A 141 -1.60 3.96 37.94
CA TRP A 141 -2.94 4.28 38.42
C TRP A 141 -3.83 3.03 38.50
N GLY A 142 -3.82 2.19 37.48
CA GLY A 142 -4.60 0.95 37.47
C GLY A 142 -4.22 0.00 38.61
N ASP A 143 -2.92 -0.16 38.84
CA ASP A 143 -2.36 -0.97 39.93
C ASP A 143 -2.76 -0.42 41.32
N ALA A 144 -2.73 0.90 41.51
CA ALA A 144 -3.17 1.55 42.75
C ALA A 144 -4.66 1.34 43.05
N VAL A 145 -5.50 1.17 42.01
CA VAL A 145 -6.92 0.84 42.13
C VAL A 145 -7.15 -0.68 42.33
N GLY A 146 -6.11 -1.50 42.16
CA GLY A 146 -6.16 -2.95 42.28
C GLY A 146 -6.62 -3.66 41.00
N ILE A 147 -6.46 -3.04 39.83
CA ILE A 147 -6.76 -3.65 38.53
C ILE A 147 -5.59 -4.56 38.14
N ASP A 148 -5.85 -5.85 37.94
CA ASP A 148 -4.85 -6.81 37.49
C ASP A 148 -4.56 -6.74 35.98
N ALA A 149 -3.46 -7.34 35.55
CA ALA A 149 -3.01 -7.32 34.15
C ALA A 149 -4.04 -7.93 33.18
N THR A 150 -4.75 -8.97 33.62
CA THR A 150 -5.73 -9.66 32.78
C THR A 150 -6.94 -8.77 32.57
N THR A 151 -7.47 -8.17 33.64
CA THR A 151 -8.56 -7.21 33.56
C THR A 151 -8.18 -6.02 32.67
N TRP A 152 -6.96 -5.50 32.80
CA TRP A 152 -6.45 -4.44 31.93
C TRP A 152 -6.45 -4.86 30.44
N CYS A 153 -5.94 -6.06 30.13
CA CYS A 153 -5.93 -6.58 28.77
C CYS A 153 -7.33 -6.76 28.21
N LEU A 154 -8.29 -7.26 29.00
CA LEU A 154 -9.69 -7.40 28.57
C LEU A 154 -10.31 -6.05 28.23
N ILE A 155 -10.06 -5.02 29.05
CA ILE A 155 -10.48 -3.65 28.75
C ILE A 155 -9.87 -3.19 27.42
N ALA A 156 -8.57 -3.38 27.21
CA ALA A 156 -7.92 -3.03 25.95
C ALA A 156 -8.53 -3.77 24.74
N PHE A 157 -8.85 -5.07 24.86
CA PHE A 157 -9.54 -5.82 23.81
C PHE A 157 -10.95 -5.29 23.53
N THR A 158 -11.71 -4.86 24.55
CA THR A 158 -13.02 -4.26 24.33
C THR A 158 -12.92 -2.93 23.55
N ILE A 159 -11.92 -2.10 23.88
CA ILE A 159 -11.63 -0.87 23.14
C ILE A 159 -11.24 -1.21 21.70
N ALA A 160 -10.40 -2.22 21.48
CA ALA A 160 -10.02 -2.66 20.14
C ALA A 160 -11.22 -3.13 19.31
N PHE A 161 -12.16 -3.90 19.91
CA PHE A 161 -13.40 -4.30 19.24
C PHE A 161 -14.27 -3.11 18.88
N ALA A 162 -14.42 -2.14 19.79
CA ALA A 162 -15.19 -0.93 19.53
C ALA A 162 -14.59 -0.09 18.40
N VAL A 163 -13.27 0.09 18.39
CA VAL A 163 -12.54 0.79 17.33
C VAL A 163 -12.68 0.06 16.00
N PHE A 164 -12.49 -1.26 15.98
CA PHE A 164 -12.63 -2.05 14.76
C PHE A 164 -14.06 -2.01 14.21
N LEU A 165 -15.07 -2.13 15.07
CA LEU A 165 -16.48 -1.98 14.71
C LEU A 165 -16.73 -0.60 14.09
N TRP A 166 -16.25 0.46 14.74
CA TRP A 166 -16.42 1.83 14.27
C TRP A 166 -15.85 2.03 12.86
N PHE A 167 -14.63 1.56 12.60
CA PHE A 167 -14.04 1.63 11.26
C PHE A 167 -14.84 0.85 10.22
N ASN A 168 -15.33 -0.35 10.55
CA ASN A 168 -16.16 -1.12 9.61
C ASN A 168 -17.49 -0.43 9.31
N VAL A 169 -18.12 0.20 10.32
CA VAL A 169 -19.32 1.03 10.11
C VAL A 169 -19.01 2.20 9.19
N LEU A 170 -17.90 2.93 9.41
CA LEU A 170 -17.50 4.03 8.54
C LEU A 170 -17.24 3.59 7.10
N LEU A 171 -16.57 2.44 6.90
CA LEU A 171 -16.30 1.88 5.58
C LEU A 171 -17.58 1.46 4.87
N ASP A 172 -18.52 0.82 5.57
CA ASP A 172 -19.81 0.41 5.01
C ASP A 172 -20.67 1.64 4.65
N VAL A 173 -20.74 2.64 5.52
CA VAL A 173 -21.44 3.90 5.25
C VAL A 173 -20.81 4.62 4.05
N TYR A 174 -19.47 4.71 3.99
CA TYR A 174 -18.76 5.31 2.86
C TYR A 174 -19.03 4.56 1.55
N ALA A 175 -18.98 3.23 1.56
CA ALA A 175 -19.25 2.40 0.39
C ALA A 175 -20.70 2.54 -0.09
N ARG A 176 -21.67 2.61 0.83
CA ARG A 176 -23.08 2.88 0.50
C ARG A 176 -23.25 4.29 -0.07
N LEU A 177 -22.63 5.29 0.55
CA LEU A 177 -22.71 6.69 0.11
C LEU A 177 -22.21 6.84 -1.34
N ILE A 178 -21.02 6.31 -1.65
CA ILE A 178 -20.46 6.42 -3.00
C ILE A 178 -21.30 5.66 -4.04
N SER A 179 -21.91 4.53 -3.65
CA SER A 179 -22.82 3.79 -4.54
C SER A 179 -24.10 4.58 -4.88
N HIS A 180 -24.61 5.38 -3.94
CA HIS A 180 -25.76 6.25 -4.16
C HIS A 180 -25.42 7.48 -5.01
N LEU A 181 -24.20 8.02 -4.88
CA LEU A 181 -23.74 9.19 -5.63
C LEU A 181 -23.31 8.86 -7.07
N SER A 182 -22.91 7.62 -7.35
CA SER A 182 -22.49 7.19 -8.69
C SER A 182 -23.32 5.99 -9.20
N PRO A 183 -24.62 6.19 -9.50
CA PRO A 183 -25.49 5.11 -9.95
C PRO A 183 -25.07 4.53 -11.32
N ALA A 184 -24.36 5.31 -12.15
CA ALA A 184 -23.90 4.91 -13.49
C ALA A 184 -22.75 3.89 -13.49
N SER A 185 -22.13 3.59 -12.34
CA SER A 185 -21.01 2.66 -12.20
C SER A 185 -21.34 1.40 -11.37
N THR A 186 -22.63 1.05 -11.27
CA THR A 186 -23.12 -0.10 -10.48
C THR A 186 -22.74 -1.48 -11.06
N SER A 187 -21.96 -1.55 -12.14
CA SER A 187 -21.42 -2.82 -12.67
C SER A 187 -19.94 -3.08 -12.36
N MET A 188 -19.25 -2.22 -11.60
CA MET A 188 -17.82 -2.37 -11.39
C MET A 188 -17.50 -2.61 -9.90
N GLY A 189 -17.31 -3.88 -9.55
CA GLY A 189 -16.85 -4.31 -8.24
C GLY A 189 -15.60 -3.56 -7.81
N LEU A 190 -15.49 -3.33 -6.49
CA LEU A 190 -14.54 -2.49 -5.77
C LEU A 190 -13.04 -2.87 -5.93
N PHE A 191 -12.66 -3.68 -6.92
CA PHE A 191 -11.28 -4.07 -7.20
C PHE A 191 -11.07 -4.52 -8.65
N ALA A 192 -11.52 -3.74 -9.64
CA ALA A 192 -10.96 -3.83 -10.98
C ALA A 192 -9.69 -2.96 -11.04
N PRO A 193 -8.51 -3.47 -11.42
CA PRO A 193 -7.39 -2.61 -11.72
C PRO A 193 -7.78 -1.82 -12.96
N THR A 194 -8.19 -0.57 -12.79
CA THR A 194 -8.11 0.38 -13.88
C THR A 194 -6.64 0.41 -14.27
N ARG A 195 -6.28 -0.25 -15.38
CA ARG A 195 -5.16 0.22 -16.18
C ARG A 195 -5.49 1.68 -16.43
N GLY A 196 -4.86 2.58 -15.67
CA GLY A 196 -4.94 4.00 -15.92
C GLY A 196 -4.45 4.20 -17.34
N SER A 197 -5.37 4.39 -18.27
CA SER A 197 -5.11 5.11 -19.50
C SER A 197 -4.83 6.55 -19.08
N TYR A 198 -3.62 6.80 -18.59
CA TYR A 198 -3.02 8.09 -18.78
C TYR A 198 -2.82 8.21 -20.28
N GLU A 199 -3.84 8.67 -21.01
CA GLU A 199 -3.55 9.38 -22.24
C GLU A 199 -2.78 10.63 -21.82
N PRO A 200 -1.53 10.81 -22.30
CA PRO A 200 -0.86 12.08 -22.12
C PRO A 200 -1.74 13.16 -22.73
N LEU A 201 -2.08 14.19 -21.96
CA LEU A 201 -2.74 15.36 -22.51
C LEU A 201 -1.88 15.90 -23.66
N PRO A 202 -2.47 16.22 -24.83
CA PRO A 202 -1.70 16.78 -25.94
C PRO A 202 -1.05 18.08 -25.47
N PHE A 203 0.27 18.17 -25.63
CA PHE A 203 1.01 19.41 -25.41
C PHE A 203 0.45 20.46 -26.39
N PRO A 204 0.03 21.65 -25.92
CA PRO A 204 -0.39 22.71 -26.82
C PRO A 204 0.84 23.26 -27.55
N GLY A 205 0.93 23.01 -28.85
CA GLY A 205 1.79 23.76 -29.77
C GLY A 205 2.84 22.94 -30.49
N GLU A 206 2.41 22.15 -31.47
CA GLU A 206 3.13 22.07 -32.74
C GLU A 206 2.10 22.44 -33.82
N MET A 207 2.19 23.69 -34.32
CA MET A 207 1.52 24.04 -35.56
C MET A 207 2.23 23.28 -36.67
N GLU A 208 1.47 22.50 -37.42
CA GLU A 208 1.89 21.92 -38.69
C GLU A 208 2.21 23.08 -39.65
N ASP A 209 3.49 23.37 -39.86
CA ASP A 209 3.93 24.25 -40.96
C ASP A 209 3.95 23.42 -42.25
N ASP A 210 2.83 23.47 -42.97
CA ASP A 210 2.70 23.02 -44.36
C ASP A 210 3.50 23.97 -45.27
N ALA A 211 4.33 23.38 -46.13
CA ALA A 211 5.32 24.09 -46.92
C ALA A 211 4.73 24.71 -48.19
N THR A 212 4.81 26.04 -48.34
CA THR A 212 4.66 26.71 -49.63
C THR A 212 5.77 27.73 -49.87
N GLU A 213 6.78 27.29 -50.62
CA GLU A 213 7.51 27.97 -51.71
C GLU A 213 7.64 29.52 -51.69
N VAL A 214 8.87 30.04 -51.55
CA VAL A 214 9.34 31.21 -52.34
C VAL A 214 10.87 31.16 -52.53
N ASP A 215 11.28 31.01 -53.79
CA ASP A 215 12.63 31.25 -54.30
C ASP A 215 12.84 32.76 -54.49
N ALA A 216 13.86 33.37 -53.85
CA ALA A 216 14.45 34.65 -54.26
C ALA A 216 15.75 35.00 -53.51
N GLY A 217 16.87 35.05 -54.26
CA GLY A 217 17.95 36.02 -54.06
C GLY A 217 19.00 35.67 -53.00
N MET A 218 20.15 35.07 -53.35
CA MET A 218 21.30 35.71 -54.01
C MET A 218 22.04 36.74 -53.12
N GLU A 219 23.32 36.41 -52.87
CA GLU A 219 24.44 37.28 -52.43
C GLU A 219 24.47 37.82 -50.99
N LEU A 220 25.31 37.23 -50.13
CA LEU A 220 26.52 37.88 -49.59
C LEU A 220 27.34 36.92 -48.70
N MET A 221 28.07 35.97 -49.31
CA MET A 221 29.13 35.24 -48.58
C MET A 221 30.37 35.15 -49.47
N GLY A 222 31.15 36.22 -49.44
CA GLY A 222 32.45 36.33 -50.06
C GLY A 222 33.53 36.62 -49.02
N ALA A 223 34.68 35.99 -49.22
CA ALA A 223 35.97 36.12 -48.51
C ALA A 223 36.10 35.25 -47.25
N VAL A 224 36.75 34.06 -47.32
CA VAL A 224 38.23 33.84 -47.34
C VAL A 224 38.84 34.31 -46.01
N GLY A 225 39.53 33.54 -45.17
CA GLY A 225 40.38 32.37 -45.36
C GLY A 225 41.77 32.68 -44.76
N LYS A 226 42.22 31.85 -43.80
CA LYS A 226 43.60 31.61 -43.30
C LYS A 226 44.34 32.61 -42.36
N GLU A 227 44.80 32.00 -41.25
CA GLU A 227 46.12 32.03 -40.56
C GLU A 227 46.99 33.31 -40.51
N GLY A 228 47.51 33.61 -39.31
CA GLY A 228 48.76 34.38 -39.14
C GLY A 228 48.86 35.21 -37.86
N ASP A 229 49.52 34.64 -36.85
CA ASP A 229 50.55 35.19 -35.95
C ASP A 229 50.63 36.69 -35.56
N GLU A 230 50.70 36.86 -34.23
CA GLU A 230 51.55 37.74 -33.40
C GLU A 230 51.56 39.28 -33.49
N GLU A 231 51.86 39.82 -32.31
CA GLU A 231 52.31 41.18 -31.93
C GLU A 231 51.29 42.32 -31.76
N GLY A 232 51.04 42.62 -30.48
CA GLY A 232 51.67 43.81 -29.90
C GLY A 232 50.85 45.09 -29.76
N VAL A 233 51.16 45.80 -28.67
CA VAL A 233 50.95 47.25 -28.42
C VAL A 233 49.67 47.68 -27.67
N PHE A 234 49.78 47.60 -26.34
CA PHE A 234 49.82 48.69 -25.34
C PHE A 234 49.00 50.00 -25.49
N VAL A 235 48.66 50.53 -24.30
CA VAL A 235 48.16 51.89 -23.93
C VAL A 235 46.62 52.02 -23.94
N GLY A 236 45.92 52.46 -22.89
CA GLY A 236 46.23 53.10 -21.62
C GLY A 236 45.02 53.93 -21.13
N ALA A 237 45.04 54.34 -19.85
CA ALA A 237 44.10 55.24 -19.13
C ALA A 237 42.78 54.61 -18.63
N ASN A 238 42.50 54.40 -17.33
CA ASN A 238 42.56 55.22 -16.09
C ASN A 238 41.39 56.21 -15.91
N GLY A 239 40.70 56.13 -14.76
CA GLY A 239 39.79 57.14 -14.19
C GLY A 239 38.32 56.69 -14.04
N ARG A 240 37.78 56.21 -12.91
CA ARG A 240 37.58 56.77 -11.54
C ARG A 240 36.19 57.43 -11.35
N GLY A 241 35.42 56.97 -10.34
CA GLY A 241 34.34 57.69 -9.64
C GLY A 241 33.01 56.91 -9.54
N ARG A 242 32.62 56.32 -8.39
CA ARG A 242 32.05 56.86 -7.12
C ARG A 242 30.52 57.09 -7.14
N GLY A 243 29.83 56.42 -6.19
CA GLY A 243 28.61 56.84 -5.47
C GLY A 243 27.32 56.87 -6.29
N ALA A 244 26.14 56.52 -5.75
CA ALA A 244 25.69 56.40 -4.37
C ALA A 244 24.75 55.20 -4.23
#